data_AF-A0A8B6H009-F1
#
_entry.id   AF-A0A8B6H009-F1
#
_cell.length_a   1.000
_cell.length_b   1.000
_cell.length_c   1.000
_cell.angle_alpha   90.00
_cell.angle_beta   90.00
_cell.angle_gamma   90.00
#
_symmetry.space_group_name_H-M   'P 1'
#
loop_
_entity.id
_entity.type
_entity.pdbx_description
1 polymer ?
#
loop_
_entity_poly.entity_id
_entity_poly.type
_entity_poly.pdbx_seq_one_letter_code
_entity_poly.pdbx_strand_id
1 'polypeptide(L)'
;MGTPHRMSTYALNGLQVCDIDTNSVIDLPTVYTKDKMPVAKTHIPTNEEIVKWPHLNNIVLPDIDGTIGLMIGNNVPDAYTPYDIATGPAGSPHATRSRLGWIVWNLIRKDSITETNAVVNRAQLTAIHENNKLDSLVRKSINLDFPELLIDDKKENSIEDNYFLKQVNESIEFEDGHYQVALPFRNKEVKFPNNVSQGLNRLKGLRNKMTKNQKFKDDYVSFMNNLFLKGFAEKVPITELNQVDGREWYIPHHGIYHNKKNRTRLE
;
A
#
# COMPACT_ATOMS: atom_id res chain seq x y z
N MET A 1 -8.98 -5.92 -3.17
CA MET A 1 -9.44 -5.76 -1.78
C MET A 1 -9.65 -7.15 -1.21
N GLY A 2 -9.14 -7.46 -0.02
CA GLY A 2 -9.27 -8.80 0.57
C GLY A 2 -10.67 -9.06 1.10
N THR A 3 -11.20 -10.27 0.90
CA THR A 3 -12.50 -10.68 1.43
C THR A 3 -12.41 -10.84 2.96
N PRO A 4 -13.26 -10.17 3.76
CA PRO A 4 -13.23 -10.34 5.21
C PRO A 4 -13.67 -11.76 5.59
N HIS A 5 -12.87 -12.42 6.42
CA HIS A 5 -13.16 -13.76 6.92
C HIS A 5 -13.23 -13.74 8.45
N ARG A 6 -14.28 -14.34 9.02
CA ARG A 6 -14.42 -14.54 10.47
C ARG A 6 -13.97 -15.94 10.81
N MET A 7 -13.14 -16.08 11.84
CA MET A 7 -12.71 -17.37 12.38
C MET A 7 -12.88 -17.39 13.89
N SER A 8 -13.24 -18.55 14.43
CA SER A 8 -13.20 -18.79 15.87
C SER A 8 -11.76 -19.11 16.29
N THR A 9 -11.34 -18.60 17.44
CA THR A 9 -9.99 -18.81 17.98
C THR A 9 -10.06 -18.97 19.49
N TYR A 10 -9.15 -19.75 20.06
CA TYR A 10 -8.97 -19.85 21.50
C TYR A 10 -7.84 -18.93 21.94
N ALA A 11 -8.07 -18.21 23.04
CA ALA A 11 -7.06 -17.39 23.70
C ALA A 11 -6.35 -18.22 24.77
N LEU A 12 -5.03 -18.29 24.69
CA LEU A 12 -4.15 -18.98 25.63
C LEU A 12 -3.30 -17.94 26.37
N ASN A 13 -3.21 -18.08 27.70
CA ASN A 13 -2.43 -17.20 28.57
C ASN A 13 -1.33 -17.99 29.29
N GLY A 14 -0.25 -17.31 29.66
CA GLY A 14 0.84 -17.90 30.45
C GLY A 14 1.78 -18.82 29.64
N LEU A 15 1.79 -18.69 28.30
CA LEU A 15 2.74 -19.43 27.47
C LEU A 15 4.11 -18.77 27.56
N GLN A 16 5.15 -19.59 27.66
CA GLN A 16 6.54 -19.16 27.67
C GLN A 16 7.29 -19.81 26.51
N VAL A 17 8.27 -19.10 25.96
CA VAL A 17 9.19 -19.64 24.95
C VAL A 17 10.63 -19.47 25.41
N CYS A 18 11.48 -20.39 24.98
CA CYS A 18 12.91 -20.31 25.24
C CYS A 18 13.73 -20.65 23.99
N ASP A 19 15.02 -20.32 24.04
CA ASP A 19 16.00 -20.80 23.07
C ASP A 19 16.16 -22.32 23.14
N ILE A 20 16.81 -22.90 22.14
CA ILE A 20 16.98 -24.35 22.02
C ILE A 20 17.72 -24.98 23.22
N ASP A 21 18.62 -24.20 23.82
CA ASP A 21 19.43 -24.61 24.96
C ASP A 21 18.75 -24.26 26.31
N THR A 22 17.55 -23.69 26.28
CA THR A 22 16.74 -23.31 27.47
C THR A 22 17.39 -22.30 28.42
N ASN A 23 18.34 -21.51 27.94
CA ASN A 23 19.06 -20.49 28.71
C ASN A 23 18.25 -19.21 28.94
N SER A 24 17.32 -18.90 28.05
CA SER A 24 16.57 -17.65 28.04
C SER A 24 15.09 -17.89 27.86
N VAL A 25 14.30 -17.57 28.88
CA VAL A 25 12.83 -17.65 28.83
C VAL A 25 12.23 -16.26 28.55
N ILE A 26 11.20 -16.23 27.71
CA ILE A 26 10.40 -15.06 27.36
C ILE A 26 8.93 -15.41 27.59
N ASP A 27 8.26 -14.60 28.41
CA ASP A 27 6.81 -14.66 28.58
C ASP A 27 6.11 -14.12 27.34
N LEU A 28 5.14 -14.88 26.84
CA LEU A 28 4.31 -14.42 25.72
C LEU A 28 3.04 -13.75 26.24
N PRO A 29 2.58 -12.66 25.59
CA PRO A 29 1.23 -12.14 25.79
C PRO A 29 0.20 -13.17 25.33
N THR A 30 -1.09 -12.89 25.53
CA THR A 30 -2.18 -13.78 25.08
C THR A 30 -1.98 -14.24 23.63
N VAL A 31 -1.84 -15.56 23.45
CA VAL A 31 -1.62 -16.21 22.16
C VAL A 31 -2.94 -16.75 21.64
N TYR A 32 -3.13 -16.73 20.33
CA TYR A 32 -4.37 -17.14 19.68
C TYR A 32 -4.15 -18.35 18.79
N THR A 33 -5.06 -19.32 18.83
CA THR A 33 -5.00 -20.52 17.98
C THR A 33 -5.49 -20.22 16.57
N LYS A 34 -4.95 -20.94 15.58
CA LYS A 34 -5.40 -20.87 14.19
C LYS A 34 -5.31 -22.25 13.55
N ASP A 35 -6.36 -22.66 12.84
CA ASP A 35 -6.43 -23.99 12.20
C ASP A 35 -5.30 -24.22 11.19
N LYS A 36 -4.92 -23.17 10.45
CA LYS A 36 -3.82 -23.22 9.47
C LYS A 36 -2.95 -21.97 9.53
N MET A 37 -1.68 -22.17 9.85
CA MET A 37 -0.68 -21.10 9.82
C MET A 37 -0.25 -20.82 8.37
N PRO A 38 -0.06 -19.55 7.97
CA PRO A 38 0.38 -19.19 6.63
C PRO A 38 1.91 -19.34 6.44
N VAL A 39 2.46 -20.45 6.91
CA VAL A 39 3.89 -20.76 6.90
C VAL A 39 4.12 -22.21 6.49
N ALA A 40 5.17 -22.46 5.73
CA ALA A 40 5.58 -23.79 5.29
C ALA A 40 7.02 -24.06 5.75
N LYS A 41 7.40 -25.33 5.89
CA LYS A 41 8.80 -25.72 6.19
C LYS A 41 9.79 -25.17 5.17
N THR A 42 9.35 -25.00 3.92
CA THR A 42 10.13 -24.36 2.86
C THR A 42 10.46 -22.90 3.13
N HIS A 43 9.78 -22.20 4.05
CA HIS A 43 10.15 -20.82 4.40
C HIS A 43 11.29 -20.73 5.41
N ILE A 44 11.69 -21.86 6.02
CA ILE A 44 12.77 -21.89 7.01
C ILE A 44 14.11 -21.80 6.27
N PRO A 45 14.96 -20.81 6.59
CA PRO A 45 16.31 -20.70 6.04
C PRO A 45 17.17 -21.92 6.40
N THR A 46 17.95 -22.40 5.45
CA THR A 46 18.90 -23.52 5.67
C THR A 46 20.34 -23.02 5.74
N ASN A 47 21.21 -23.77 6.42
CA ASN A 47 22.64 -23.44 6.47
C ASN A 47 23.29 -23.40 5.07
N GLU A 48 22.86 -24.28 4.15
CA GLU A 48 23.32 -24.29 2.76
C GLU A 48 23.00 -22.99 2.01
N GLU A 49 21.93 -22.31 2.35
CA GLU A 49 21.56 -21.03 1.75
C GLU A 49 22.32 -19.86 2.36
N ILE A 50 22.61 -19.93 3.65
CA ILE A 50 23.29 -18.88 4.40
C ILE A 50 24.76 -18.80 4.01
N VAL A 51 25.43 -19.94 3.84
CA VAL A 51 26.84 -20.03 3.41
C VAL A 51 27.09 -19.43 2.03
N LYS A 52 26.05 -19.23 1.20
CA LYS A 52 26.17 -18.51 -0.08
C LYS A 52 26.45 -17.02 0.10
N TRP A 53 26.24 -16.47 1.30
CA TRP A 53 26.42 -15.06 1.62
C TRP A 53 27.66 -14.88 2.50
N PRO A 54 28.76 -14.30 1.96
CA PRO A 54 30.03 -14.21 2.67
C PRO A 54 29.95 -13.55 4.05
N HIS A 55 29.07 -12.56 4.20
CA HIS A 55 28.85 -11.82 5.46
C HIS A 55 28.02 -12.58 6.49
N LEU A 56 27.41 -13.72 6.13
CA LEU A 56 26.66 -14.58 7.04
C LEU A 56 27.37 -15.91 7.35
N ASN A 57 28.59 -16.13 6.82
CA ASN A 57 29.33 -17.39 6.97
C ASN A 57 29.59 -17.81 8.43
N ASN A 58 29.61 -16.86 9.37
CA ASN A 58 29.85 -17.14 10.79
C ASN A 58 28.57 -17.52 11.54
N ILE A 59 27.42 -17.57 10.86
CA ILE A 59 26.13 -17.87 11.46
C ILE A 59 25.77 -19.32 11.14
N VAL A 60 25.54 -20.09 12.20
CA VAL A 60 25.04 -21.46 12.12
C VAL A 60 23.63 -21.48 12.68
N LEU A 61 22.68 -21.92 11.86
CA LEU A 61 21.32 -22.19 12.30
C LEU A 61 21.21 -23.63 12.83
N PRO A 62 20.44 -23.86 13.91
CA PRO A 62 20.16 -25.22 14.37
C PRO A 62 19.34 -25.97 13.32
N ASP A 63 19.67 -27.25 13.11
CA ASP A 63 18.86 -28.15 12.28
C ASP A 63 17.74 -28.75 13.12
N ILE A 64 16.50 -28.34 12.85
CA ILE A 64 15.32 -28.71 13.64
C ILE A 64 14.30 -29.38 12.72
N ASP A 65 14.12 -30.69 12.87
CA ASP A 65 13.02 -31.40 12.20
C ASP A 65 11.73 -31.34 13.03
N GLY A 66 11.17 -30.13 13.12
CA GLY A 66 9.94 -29.84 13.86
C GLY A 66 8.84 -29.26 12.97
N THR A 67 7.59 -29.41 13.38
CA THR A 67 6.45 -28.68 12.77
C THR A 67 6.39 -27.26 13.31
N ILE A 68 6.05 -26.28 12.46
CA ILE A 68 5.87 -24.89 12.89
C ILE A 68 4.58 -24.76 13.70
N GLY A 69 4.70 -24.72 15.02
CA GLY A 69 3.56 -24.65 15.95
C GLY A 69 3.19 -23.24 16.42
N LEU A 70 4.12 -22.28 16.34
CA LEU A 70 3.95 -20.94 16.88
C LEU A 70 4.57 -19.90 15.96
N MET A 71 3.83 -18.81 15.72
CA MET A 71 4.37 -17.61 15.11
C MET A 71 4.43 -16.52 16.16
N ILE A 72 5.63 -16.00 16.41
CA ILE A 72 5.82 -14.81 17.24
C ILE A 72 5.67 -13.60 16.34
N GLY A 73 4.96 -12.58 16.81
CA GLY A 73 4.80 -11.31 16.11
C GLY A 73 5.50 -10.18 16.85
N ASN A 74 5.56 -9.00 16.22
CA ASN A 74 6.24 -7.81 16.77
C ASN A 74 5.64 -7.28 18.09
N ASN A 75 4.55 -7.87 18.60
CA ASN A 75 4.00 -7.57 19.92
C ASN A 75 4.79 -8.23 21.07
N VAL A 76 5.89 -8.93 20.79
CA VAL A 76 6.83 -9.49 21.77
C VAL A 76 8.22 -8.87 21.55
N PRO A 77 8.48 -7.64 22.04
CA PRO A 77 9.72 -6.91 21.76
C PRO A 77 10.98 -7.69 22.13
N ASP A 78 10.95 -8.39 23.27
CA ASP A 78 12.06 -9.18 23.80
C ASP A 78 12.51 -10.32 22.87
N ALA A 79 11.60 -10.83 22.03
CA ALA A 79 11.92 -11.86 21.05
C ALA A 79 12.72 -11.32 19.85
N TYR A 80 12.71 -10.00 19.62
CA TYR A 80 13.38 -9.34 18.48
C TYR A 80 14.50 -8.39 18.89
N THR A 81 14.73 -8.16 20.18
CA THR A 81 15.79 -7.26 20.65
C THR A 81 17.16 -7.73 20.12
N PRO A 82 17.87 -6.91 19.34
CA PRO A 82 19.13 -7.30 18.72
C PRO A 82 20.27 -7.30 19.74
N TYR A 83 20.97 -8.42 19.85
CA TYR A 83 22.25 -8.54 20.56
C TYR A 83 23.45 -8.42 19.62
N ASP A 84 23.29 -8.92 18.40
CA ASP A 84 24.30 -8.84 17.35
C ASP A 84 23.62 -8.75 15.99
N ILE A 85 24.26 -8.10 15.02
CA ILE A 85 23.72 -7.90 13.68
C ILE A 85 24.83 -8.16 12.66
N ALA A 86 24.61 -9.17 11.81
CA ALA A 86 25.43 -9.41 10.64
C ALA A 86 24.79 -8.76 9.41
N THR A 87 25.46 -7.73 8.86
CA THR A 87 24.98 -6.96 7.71
C THR A 87 25.83 -7.20 6.47
N GLY A 88 25.23 -6.99 5.30
CA GLY A 88 25.90 -7.11 4.01
C GLY A 88 25.63 -5.91 3.10
N PRO A 89 26.04 -5.99 1.82
CA PRO A 89 25.78 -4.95 0.82
C PRO A 89 24.28 -4.63 0.67
N ALA A 90 23.96 -3.45 0.13
CA ALA A 90 22.57 -3.04 -0.08
C ALA A 90 21.79 -4.07 -0.92
N GLY A 91 20.62 -4.49 -0.40
CA GLY A 91 19.76 -5.50 -1.04
C GLY A 91 20.12 -6.95 -0.72
N SER A 92 21.18 -7.21 0.06
CA SER A 92 21.49 -8.56 0.57
C SER A 92 20.69 -8.91 1.83
N PRO A 93 20.50 -10.20 2.15
CA PRO A 93 19.94 -10.61 3.43
C PRO A 93 20.85 -10.16 4.59
N HIS A 94 20.27 -10.02 5.77
CA HIS A 94 21.00 -9.75 7.01
C HIS A 94 20.48 -10.66 8.10
N ALA A 95 21.21 -10.78 9.20
CA ALA A 95 20.79 -11.59 10.32
C ALA A 95 20.93 -10.84 11.64
N THR A 96 20.05 -11.15 12.58
CA THR A 96 20.01 -10.55 13.91
C THR A 96 20.01 -11.65 14.95
N ARG A 97 20.95 -11.60 15.89
CA ARG A 97 20.93 -12.48 17.06
C ARG A 97 20.02 -11.88 18.10
N SER A 98 18.99 -12.61 18.48
CA SER A 98 18.07 -12.28 19.57
C SER A 98 18.30 -13.21 20.77
N ARG A 99 17.50 -13.03 21.81
CA ARG A 99 17.44 -13.96 22.97
C ARG A 99 17.08 -15.40 22.57
N LEU A 100 16.34 -15.58 21.49
CA LEU A 100 15.90 -16.91 21.01
C LEU A 100 16.84 -17.52 19.97
N GLY A 101 17.92 -16.83 19.61
CA GLY A 101 18.88 -17.27 18.59
C GLY A 101 18.93 -16.35 17.37
N TRP A 102 19.53 -16.85 16.29
CA TRP A 102 19.72 -16.11 15.05
C TRP A 102 18.46 -16.07 14.20
N ILE A 103 18.08 -14.87 13.76
CA ILE A 103 16.97 -14.60 12.85
C ILE A 103 17.57 -14.10 11.53
N VAL A 104 17.25 -14.78 10.42
CA VAL A 104 17.70 -14.37 9.08
C VAL A 104 16.58 -13.62 8.37
N TRP A 105 16.89 -12.41 7.90
CA TRP A 105 15.96 -11.50 7.25
C TRP A 105 16.23 -11.41 5.76
N ASN A 106 15.15 -11.21 4.98
CA ASN A 106 15.19 -10.92 3.55
C ASN A 106 15.92 -11.97 2.69
N LEU A 107 15.86 -13.25 3.08
CA LEU A 107 16.35 -14.34 2.24
C LEU A 107 15.34 -14.62 1.12
N ILE A 108 15.67 -14.22 -0.10
CA ILE A 108 14.80 -14.39 -1.28
C ILE A 108 15.29 -15.58 -2.11
N ARG A 109 14.43 -16.60 -2.27
CA ARG A 109 14.68 -17.73 -3.17
C ARG A 109 14.23 -17.37 -4.59
N LYS A 110 15.08 -17.64 -5.59
CA LYS A 110 14.79 -17.32 -7.00
C LYS A 110 13.63 -18.13 -7.57
N ASP A 111 13.40 -19.33 -7.04
CA ASP A 111 12.37 -20.25 -7.55
C ASP A 111 10.95 -19.91 -7.06
N SER A 112 10.80 -19.03 -6.07
CA SER A 112 9.49 -18.58 -5.54
C SER A 112 8.85 -17.43 -6.34
N ILE A 113 9.48 -16.96 -7.42
CA ILE A 113 8.96 -15.85 -8.25
C ILE A 113 7.85 -16.33 -9.22
N THR A 114 7.65 -17.64 -9.34
CA THR A 114 6.61 -18.24 -10.20
C THR A 114 5.22 -18.33 -9.53
N GLU A 115 5.12 -18.17 -8.21
CA GLU A 115 3.82 -18.07 -7.54
C GLU A 115 3.40 -16.61 -7.42
N THR A 116 2.59 -16.16 -8.38
CA THR A 116 1.99 -14.82 -8.47
C THR A 116 1.01 -14.48 -7.32
N ASN A 117 0.84 -15.36 -6.33
CA ASN A 117 -0.13 -15.24 -5.25
C ASN A 117 0.51 -15.44 -3.88
N ALA A 118 1.32 -14.48 -3.40
CA ALA A 118 1.68 -14.45 -2.00
C ALA A 118 0.44 -14.14 -1.15
N VAL A 119 -0.07 -15.13 -0.43
CA VAL A 119 -1.20 -14.96 0.50
C VAL A 119 -0.72 -14.18 1.73
N VAL A 120 -0.82 -12.85 1.67
CA VAL A 120 -0.56 -11.98 2.82
C VAL A 120 -1.82 -11.93 3.69
N ASN A 121 -1.83 -12.70 4.77
CA ASN A 121 -2.90 -12.61 5.77
C ASN A 121 -2.58 -11.47 6.74
N ARG A 122 -3.23 -10.31 6.57
CA ARG A 122 -3.23 -9.26 7.60
C ARG A 122 -4.26 -9.63 8.67
N ALA A 123 -3.81 -10.16 9.79
CA ALA A 123 -4.64 -10.32 10.97
C ALA A 123 -4.68 -8.98 11.73
N GLN A 124 -5.81 -8.29 11.69
CA GLN A 124 -6.08 -7.18 12.59
C GLN A 124 -6.87 -7.75 13.76
N LEU A 125 -6.24 -7.83 14.93
CA LEU A 125 -6.94 -8.03 16.20
C LEU A 125 -7.68 -6.72 16.51
N THR A 126 -8.89 -6.56 15.99
CA THR A 126 -9.89 -5.77 16.70
C THR A 126 -10.30 -6.61 17.89
N ALA A 127 -9.54 -6.48 18.97
CA ALA A 127 -10.04 -6.85 20.26
C ALA A 127 -11.35 -6.08 20.45
N ILE A 128 -12.48 -6.78 20.40
CA ILE A 128 -13.69 -6.35 21.08
C ILE A 128 -13.40 -6.57 22.59
N HIS A 129 -12.31 -5.98 23.07
CA HIS A 129 -12.05 -5.85 24.49
C HIS A 129 -13.03 -4.78 24.96
N GLU A 130 -13.62 -5.01 26.11
CA GLU A 130 -14.53 -4.12 26.82
C GLU A 130 -13.91 -2.75 27.19
N ASN A 131 -12.88 -2.25 26.49
CA ASN A 131 -12.49 -0.84 26.51
C ASN A 131 -13.62 0.06 26.00
N ASN A 132 -14.52 -0.46 25.17
CA ASN A 132 -15.78 0.21 24.89
C ASN A 132 -16.65 0.37 26.15
N LYS A 133 -16.46 -0.42 27.21
CA LYS A 133 -17.25 -0.30 28.44
C LYS A 133 -16.76 0.86 29.29
N LEU A 134 -15.45 1.02 29.48
CA LEU A 134 -14.93 2.22 30.16
C LEU A 134 -15.14 3.48 29.31
N ASP A 135 -14.83 3.42 28.01
CA ASP A 135 -15.06 4.55 27.11
C ASP A 135 -16.56 4.88 27.02
N SER A 136 -17.46 3.88 26.94
CA SER A 136 -18.90 4.14 26.98
C SER A 136 -19.39 4.62 28.33
N LEU A 137 -18.83 4.16 29.45
CA LEU A 137 -19.21 4.63 30.79
C LEU A 137 -18.73 6.07 31.02
N VAL A 138 -17.52 6.43 30.56
CA VAL A 138 -16.99 7.79 30.60
C VAL A 138 -17.76 8.71 29.65
N ARG A 139 -18.03 8.27 28.41
CA ARG A 139 -18.92 9.01 27.49
C ARG A 139 -20.32 9.16 28.09
N LYS A 140 -20.86 8.13 28.74
CA LYS A 140 -22.20 8.18 29.35
C LYS A 140 -22.23 9.07 30.59
N SER A 141 -21.16 9.13 31.39
CA SER A 141 -21.07 10.07 32.51
C SER A 141 -20.94 11.51 32.01
N ILE A 142 -20.09 11.77 31.01
CA ILE A 142 -19.97 13.08 30.38
C ILE A 142 -21.30 13.50 29.73
N ASN A 143 -21.99 12.60 29.03
CA ASN A 143 -23.29 12.87 28.41
C ASN A 143 -24.43 13.06 29.43
N LEU A 144 -24.28 12.59 30.67
CA LEU A 144 -25.21 12.90 31.77
C LEU A 144 -25.01 14.34 32.28
N ASP A 145 -23.76 14.81 32.32
CA ASP A 145 -23.42 16.18 32.70
C ASP A 145 -23.75 17.19 31.59
N PHE A 146 -23.84 16.73 30.33
CA PHE A 146 -24.19 17.52 29.14
C PHE A 146 -25.33 16.85 28.34
N PRO A 147 -26.59 16.90 28.80
CA PRO A 147 -27.73 16.20 28.17
C PRO A 147 -28.08 16.72 26.76
N GLU A 148 -27.57 17.87 26.35
CA GLU A 148 -27.64 18.38 24.98
C GLU A 148 -26.78 17.59 23.97
N LEU A 149 -25.89 16.71 24.42
CA LEU A 149 -25.12 15.76 23.61
C LEU A 149 -25.79 14.38 23.45
N LEU A 150 -27.06 14.22 23.86
CA LEU A 150 -27.84 12.98 23.63
C LEU A 150 -28.14 12.72 22.14
N ILE A 151 -27.75 13.63 21.25
CA ILE A 151 -27.74 13.39 19.82
C ILE A 151 -26.54 12.49 19.56
N ASP A 152 -26.82 11.20 19.34
CA ASP A 152 -25.89 10.21 18.81
C ASP A 152 -25.05 10.87 17.70
N ASP A 153 -23.78 11.17 17.98
CA ASP A 153 -22.80 11.72 17.01
C ASP A 153 -22.54 10.64 15.94
N LYS A 154 -23.56 10.34 15.15
CA LYS A 154 -23.40 9.57 13.93
C LYS A 154 -22.63 10.47 13.00
N LYS A 155 -21.48 9.98 12.56
CA LYS A 155 -20.75 10.62 11.48
C LYS A 155 -21.63 10.61 10.24
N GLU A 156 -22.36 11.70 10.04
CA GLU A 156 -23.10 11.94 8.82
C GLU A 156 -22.19 12.59 7.80
N ASN A 157 -22.44 12.28 6.53
CA ASN A 157 -21.83 12.97 5.42
C ASN A 157 -22.22 14.44 5.48
N SER A 158 -21.29 15.34 5.12
CA SER A 158 -21.67 16.74 4.89
C SER A 158 -22.71 16.84 3.76
N ILE A 159 -23.36 17.99 3.67
CA ILE A 159 -24.30 18.26 2.58
C ILE A 159 -23.58 18.13 1.22
N GLU A 160 -22.33 18.61 1.16
CA GLU A 160 -21.44 18.49 0.01
C GLU A 160 -21.06 17.04 -0.30
N ASP A 161 -20.75 16.22 0.70
CA ASP A 161 -20.42 14.81 0.51
C ASP A 161 -21.63 14.03 -0.04
N ASN A 162 -22.83 14.30 0.49
CA ASN A 162 -24.05 13.71 -0.02
C ASN A 162 -24.35 14.14 -1.47
N TYR A 163 -24.12 15.41 -1.80
CA TYR A 163 -24.27 15.90 -3.17
C TYR A 163 -23.26 15.28 -4.13
N PHE A 164 -21.99 15.15 -3.73
CA PHE A 164 -20.94 14.47 -4.49
C PHE A 164 -21.28 13.00 -4.73
N LEU A 165 -21.64 12.26 -3.67
CA LEU A 165 -21.99 10.85 -3.76
C LEU A 165 -23.19 10.63 -4.67
N LYS A 166 -24.20 11.52 -4.59
CA LYS A 166 -25.35 11.49 -5.50
C LYS A 166 -24.91 11.67 -6.96
N GLN A 167 -24.10 12.67 -7.28
CA GLN A 167 -23.62 12.91 -8.65
C GLN A 167 -22.79 11.73 -9.19
N VAL A 168 -21.90 11.17 -8.37
CA VAL A 168 -21.08 10.03 -8.76
C VAL A 168 -21.94 8.79 -9.01
N ASN A 169 -22.87 8.47 -8.09
CA ASN A 169 -23.73 7.30 -8.23
C ASN A 169 -24.70 7.40 -9.41
N GLU A 170 -25.15 8.61 -9.76
CA GLU A 170 -26.03 8.85 -10.91
C GLU A 170 -25.31 8.79 -12.26
N SER A 171 -23.98 8.99 -12.29
CA SER A 171 -23.19 9.10 -13.53
C SER A 171 -22.18 7.98 -13.74
N ILE A 172 -22.13 7.00 -12.82
CA ILE A 172 -21.21 5.87 -12.94
C ILE A 172 -21.73 4.87 -13.98
N GLU A 173 -20.93 4.64 -15.00
CA GLU A 173 -21.23 3.70 -16.08
C GLU A 173 -20.05 2.74 -16.28
N PHE A 174 -20.33 1.50 -16.68
CA PHE A 174 -19.30 0.51 -16.97
C PHE A 174 -19.27 0.25 -18.47
N GLU A 175 -18.21 0.73 -19.13
CA GLU A 175 -18.01 0.61 -20.57
C GLU A 175 -16.61 0.08 -20.85
N ASP A 176 -16.50 -0.86 -21.80
CA ASP A 176 -15.22 -1.42 -22.28
C ASP A 176 -14.24 -1.87 -21.18
N GLY A 177 -14.76 -2.41 -20.08
CA GLY A 177 -13.92 -2.92 -18.98
C GLY A 177 -13.49 -1.84 -17.97
N HIS A 178 -13.97 -0.60 -18.12
CA HIS A 178 -13.63 0.53 -17.28
C HIS A 178 -14.88 1.17 -16.67
N TYR A 179 -14.74 1.67 -15.44
CA TYR A 179 -15.77 2.55 -14.85
C TYR A 179 -15.52 3.98 -15.33
N GLN A 180 -16.53 4.56 -15.96
CA GLN A 180 -16.58 5.97 -16.31
C GLN A 180 -17.48 6.68 -15.29
N VAL A 181 -17.12 7.90 -14.94
CA VAL A 181 -17.92 8.75 -14.05
C VAL A 181 -17.87 10.18 -14.59
N ALA A 182 -19.00 10.88 -14.59
CA ALA A 182 -18.99 12.28 -14.97
C ALA A 182 -18.17 13.09 -13.95
N LEU A 183 -17.48 14.13 -14.41
CA LEU A 183 -16.73 15.02 -13.52
C LEU A 183 -17.71 15.68 -12.50
N PRO A 184 -17.53 15.45 -11.19
CA PRO A 184 -18.49 15.88 -10.17
C PRO A 184 -18.27 17.36 -9.83
N PHE A 185 -18.63 18.24 -10.76
CA PHE A 185 -18.53 19.67 -10.54
C PHE A 185 -19.52 20.14 -9.48
N ARG A 186 -19.03 20.97 -8.55
CA ARG A 186 -19.87 21.62 -7.53
C ARG A 186 -21.02 22.42 -8.16
N ASN A 187 -20.75 23.10 -9.27
CA ASN A 187 -21.76 23.79 -10.09
C ASN A 187 -21.78 23.16 -11.49
N LYS A 188 -22.97 22.81 -12.01
CA LYS A 188 -23.12 22.23 -13.36
C LYS A 188 -22.89 23.25 -14.48
N GLU A 189 -23.03 24.54 -14.17
CA GLU A 189 -22.84 25.66 -15.09
C GLU A 189 -21.46 26.32 -14.92
N VAL A 190 -20.43 25.55 -14.56
CA VAL A 190 -19.06 26.07 -14.51
C VAL A 190 -18.63 26.50 -15.91
N LYS A 191 -18.21 27.77 -16.01
CA LYS A 191 -17.51 28.31 -17.17
C LYS A 191 -16.05 28.46 -16.81
N PHE A 192 -15.17 27.87 -17.62
CA PHE A 192 -13.74 28.04 -17.43
C PHE A 192 -13.28 29.37 -18.04
N PRO A 193 -12.28 30.04 -17.44
CA PRO A 193 -11.65 31.17 -18.10
C PRO A 193 -11.01 30.74 -19.44
N ASN A 194 -10.96 31.61 -20.44
CA ASN A 194 -10.25 31.25 -21.67
C ASN A 194 -8.72 31.26 -21.41
N ASN A 195 -8.09 30.08 -21.47
CA ASN A 195 -6.64 29.93 -21.28
C ASN A 195 -5.86 29.54 -22.56
N VAL A 196 -6.47 29.70 -23.75
CA VAL A 196 -5.86 29.38 -25.06
C VAL A 196 -4.49 30.04 -25.21
N SER A 197 -4.39 31.32 -24.85
CA SER A 197 -3.14 32.09 -24.98
C SER A 197 -1.99 31.48 -24.16
N GLN A 198 -2.29 31.00 -22.96
CA GLN A 198 -1.33 30.32 -22.09
C GLN A 198 -0.93 28.97 -22.67
N GLY A 199 -1.90 28.17 -23.13
CA GLY A 199 -1.66 26.89 -23.79
C GLY A 199 -0.75 27.04 -25.00
N LEU A 200 -1.02 28.00 -25.88
CA LEU A 200 -0.21 28.29 -27.07
C LEU A 200 1.21 28.75 -26.71
N ASN A 201 1.38 29.59 -25.70
CA ASN A 201 2.71 30.02 -25.25
C ASN A 201 3.53 28.84 -24.71
N ARG A 202 2.92 27.93 -23.95
CA ARG A 202 3.57 26.71 -23.46
C ARG A 202 3.92 25.76 -24.61
N LEU A 203 3.03 25.61 -25.59
CA LEU A 203 3.27 24.81 -26.80
C LEU A 203 4.47 25.34 -27.60
N LYS A 204 4.60 26.66 -27.76
CA LYS A 204 5.78 27.28 -28.40
C LYS A 204 7.07 26.91 -27.66
N GLY A 205 7.07 26.97 -26.33
CA GLY A 205 8.20 26.57 -25.50
C GLY A 205 8.57 25.09 -25.69
N LEU A 206 7.57 24.20 -25.69
CA LEU A 206 7.76 22.77 -25.94
C LEU A 206 8.34 22.50 -27.33
N ARG A 207 7.81 23.16 -28.37
CA ARG A 207 8.32 23.07 -29.74
C ARG A 207 9.79 23.51 -29.84
N ASN A 208 10.15 24.63 -29.22
CA ASN A 208 11.53 25.10 -29.19
C ASN A 208 12.47 24.09 -28.50
N LYS A 209 12.03 23.45 -27.41
CA LYS A 209 12.79 22.40 -26.73
C LYS A 209 13.00 21.17 -27.62
N MET A 210 11.96 20.75 -28.35
CA MET A 210 12.04 19.64 -29.31
C MET A 210 12.98 19.94 -30.48
N THR A 211 12.98 21.17 -31.00
CA THR A 211 13.91 21.57 -32.08
C THR A 211 15.36 21.55 -31.61
N LYS A 212 15.63 21.91 -30.35
CA LYS A 212 16.98 21.91 -29.77
C LYS A 212 17.49 20.53 -29.38
N ASN A 213 16.60 19.58 -29.07
CA ASN A 213 16.96 18.25 -28.60
C ASN A 213 16.13 17.17 -29.32
N GLN A 214 16.74 16.57 -30.34
CA GLN A 214 16.12 15.55 -31.18
C GLN A 214 15.73 14.30 -30.37
N LYS A 215 16.58 13.85 -29.44
CA LYS A 215 16.26 12.70 -28.57
C LYS A 215 15.01 12.96 -27.72
N PHE A 216 14.90 14.13 -27.10
CA PHE A 216 13.73 14.51 -26.33
C PHE A 216 12.46 14.51 -27.18
N LYS A 217 12.55 14.99 -28.43
CA LYS A 217 11.42 14.97 -29.38
C LYS A 217 10.97 13.53 -29.66
N ASP A 218 11.90 12.64 -29.98
CA ASP A 218 11.58 11.25 -30.33
C ASP A 218 10.94 10.50 -29.15
N ASP A 219 11.51 10.66 -27.95
CA ASP A 219 10.95 10.09 -26.72
C ASP A 219 9.55 10.63 -26.40
N TYR A 220 9.35 11.93 -26.60
CA TYR A 220 8.07 12.60 -26.34
C TYR A 220 6.98 12.13 -27.34
N VAL A 221 7.31 12.07 -28.63
CA VAL A 221 6.39 11.59 -29.67
C VAL A 221 6.03 10.12 -29.44
N SER A 222 7.01 9.29 -29.08
CA SER A 222 6.77 7.88 -28.72
C SER A 222 5.83 7.75 -27.53
N PHE A 223 6.01 8.58 -26.49
CA PHE A 223 5.12 8.61 -25.34
C PHE A 223 3.69 9.00 -25.71
N MET A 224 3.50 10.09 -26.47
CA MET A 224 2.18 10.54 -26.89
C MET A 224 1.48 9.50 -27.75
N ASN A 225 2.19 8.88 -28.70
CA ASN A 225 1.64 7.79 -29.52
C ASN A 225 1.20 6.60 -28.67
N ASN A 226 1.98 6.24 -27.63
CA ASN A 226 1.57 5.17 -26.71
C ASN A 226 0.30 5.52 -25.93
N LEU A 227 0.13 6.79 -25.57
CA LEU A 227 -1.03 7.29 -24.85
C LEU A 227 -2.30 7.20 -25.73
N PHE A 228 -2.20 7.58 -27.01
CA PHE A 228 -3.27 7.40 -28.00
C PHE A 228 -3.57 5.91 -28.28
N LEU A 229 -2.53 5.08 -28.47
CA LEU A 229 -2.70 3.65 -28.75
C LEU A 229 -3.41 2.90 -27.61
N LYS A 230 -3.23 3.34 -26.36
CA LYS A 230 -3.89 2.75 -25.19
C LYS A 230 -5.29 3.31 -24.94
N GLY A 231 -5.76 4.27 -25.73
CA GLY A 231 -7.06 4.91 -25.53
C GLY A 231 -7.11 5.86 -24.32
N PHE A 232 -5.96 6.30 -23.79
CA PHE A 232 -5.93 7.24 -22.67
C PHE A 232 -6.10 8.70 -23.08
N ALA A 233 -5.97 8.99 -24.37
CA ALA A 233 -6.39 10.26 -24.96
C ALA A 233 -6.86 10.00 -26.38
N GLU A 234 -7.68 10.91 -26.87
CA GLU A 234 -8.16 10.93 -28.24
C GLU A 234 -8.07 12.34 -28.80
N LYS A 235 -8.22 12.47 -30.11
CA LYS A 235 -8.28 13.76 -30.75
C LYS A 235 -9.69 14.32 -30.59
N VAL A 236 -9.80 15.51 -30.01
CA VAL A 236 -11.07 16.22 -29.84
C VAL A 236 -11.80 16.31 -31.21
N PRO A 237 -13.06 15.86 -31.31
CA PRO A 237 -13.86 15.96 -32.52
C PRO A 237 -14.03 17.41 -32.99
N ILE A 238 -14.10 17.63 -34.32
CA ILE A 238 -14.24 18.99 -34.89
C ILE A 238 -15.55 19.66 -34.42
N THR A 239 -16.58 18.86 -34.18
CA THR A 239 -17.89 19.30 -33.65
C THR A 239 -17.79 19.92 -32.25
N GLU A 240 -16.74 19.60 -31.48
CA GLU A 240 -16.57 20.01 -30.09
C GLU A 240 -15.53 21.13 -29.91
N LEU A 241 -14.88 21.60 -30.99
CA LEU A 241 -13.82 22.61 -30.91
C LEU A 241 -14.30 24.05 -30.69
N ASN A 242 -15.61 24.32 -30.82
CA ASN A 242 -16.19 25.65 -30.67
C ASN A 242 -17.46 25.59 -29.80
N GLN A 243 -17.38 24.94 -28.65
CA GLN A 243 -18.51 24.88 -27.73
C GLN A 243 -18.73 26.26 -27.10
N VAL A 244 -19.95 26.79 -27.28
CA VAL A 244 -20.36 28.11 -26.77
C VAL A 244 -20.67 28.07 -25.26
N ASP A 245 -20.64 26.89 -24.65
CA ASP A 245 -20.95 26.69 -23.23
C ASP A 245 -19.84 27.19 -22.29
N GLY A 246 -18.65 27.49 -22.82
CA GLY A 246 -17.51 27.99 -22.05
C GLY A 246 -16.82 26.90 -21.22
N ARG A 247 -16.98 25.62 -21.58
CA ARG A 247 -16.32 24.48 -20.92
C ARG A 247 -15.04 24.02 -21.62
N GLU A 248 -14.37 24.94 -22.30
CA GLU A 248 -13.09 24.70 -22.96
C GLU A 248 -11.92 25.11 -22.05
N TRP A 249 -11.00 24.18 -21.80
CA TRP A 249 -9.78 24.45 -21.04
C TRP A 249 -8.61 23.65 -21.58
N TYR A 250 -7.48 24.33 -21.79
CA TYR A 250 -6.27 23.72 -22.33
C TYR A 250 -5.31 23.39 -21.18
N ILE A 251 -5.00 22.12 -20.96
CA ILE A 251 -4.05 21.71 -19.94
C ILE A 251 -2.64 21.71 -20.56
N PRO A 252 -1.74 22.64 -20.16
CA PRO A 252 -0.39 22.65 -20.68
C PRO A 252 0.40 21.50 -20.07
N HIS A 253 0.88 20.58 -20.91
CA HIS A 253 1.74 19.48 -20.49
C HIS A 253 3.21 19.73 -20.86
N HIS A 254 4.14 19.12 -20.14
CA HIS A 254 5.56 19.16 -20.45
C HIS A 254 6.28 17.85 -20.14
N GLY A 255 7.27 17.51 -20.97
CA GLY A 255 8.09 16.33 -20.77
C GLY A 255 9.23 16.59 -19.78
N ILE A 256 9.25 15.82 -18.69
CA ILE A 256 10.35 15.75 -17.72
C ILE A 256 11.15 14.47 -17.97
N TYR A 257 12.47 14.60 -18.04
CA TYR A 257 13.36 13.49 -18.24
C TYR A 257 13.88 12.99 -16.89
N HIS A 258 13.64 11.72 -16.56
CA HIS A 258 14.11 11.13 -15.32
C HIS A 258 15.54 10.59 -15.49
N ASN A 259 16.56 11.33 -15.03
CA ASN A 259 17.99 11.02 -15.23
C ASN A 259 18.40 9.59 -14.87
N LYS A 260 17.82 8.98 -13.83
CA LYS A 260 18.16 7.59 -13.43
C LYS A 260 17.44 6.49 -14.23
N LYS A 261 16.32 6.81 -14.90
CA LYS A 261 15.46 5.83 -15.56
C LYS A 261 15.45 5.98 -17.08
N ASN A 262 16.09 7.03 -17.62
CA ASN A 262 16.13 7.34 -19.06
C ASN A 262 14.75 7.25 -19.72
N ARG A 263 13.72 7.76 -19.04
CA ARG A 263 12.34 7.76 -19.53
C ARG A 263 11.74 9.15 -19.34
N THR A 264 10.95 9.56 -20.33
CA THR A 264 10.17 10.78 -20.30
C THR A 264 8.86 10.54 -19.57
N ARG A 265 8.48 11.47 -18.70
CA ARG A 265 7.15 11.55 -18.05
C ARG A 265 6.49 12.85 -18.47
N LEU A 266 5.16 12.84 -18.59
CA LEU A 266 4.37 14.06 -18.71
C LEU A 266 3.99 14.55 -17.32
N GLU A 267 4.14 15.86 -17.12
CA GLU A 267 3.49 16.63 -16.06
C GLU A 267 2.65 17.75 -16.68
#